data_AF-A0A644XEC4-F1
#
_entry.id   AF-A0A644XEC4-F1
#
_cell.length_a   1.000
_cell.length_b   1.000
_cell.length_c   1.000
_cell.angle_alpha   90.00
_cell.angle_beta   90.00
_cell.angle_gamma   90.00
#
_symmetry.space_group_name_H-M   'P 1'
#
loop_
_entity.id
_entity.type
_entity.pdbx_description
1 polymer ?
#
loop_
_entity_poly.entity_id
_entity_poly.type
_entity_poly.pdbx_seq_one_letter_code
_entity_poly.pdbx_strand_id
1 'polypeptide(L)'
;MRKLYSKGISLLLVLVFLLSICVPASATMISTRASNYLNKYDGVVTREGGGTIKISFTVIGTRVIDEIGVSQIVVEKQDGNYWVPVKTYNNTKNPELSTTNDYSYANYVLYNGEAGAVYRAEITVFGNTDYRTITTSSQRA
;
A
#
# COMPACT_ATOMS: atom_id res chain seq x y z
N MET A 1 -35.14 -3.45 -45.98
CA MET A 1 -34.26 -2.57 -45.18
C MET A 1 -34.13 -3.04 -43.70
N ARG A 2 -33.88 -4.33 -43.42
CA ARG A 2 -33.75 -4.86 -42.04
C ARG A 2 -32.36 -5.46 -41.70
N LYS A 3 -31.47 -5.61 -42.70
CA LYS A 3 -30.14 -6.24 -42.51
C LYS A 3 -29.01 -5.28 -42.14
N LEU A 4 -29.22 -3.96 -42.26
CA LEU A 4 -28.23 -2.94 -41.87
C LEU A 4 -28.27 -2.65 -40.36
N TYR A 5 -29.46 -2.71 -39.76
CA TYR A 5 -29.67 -2.44 -38.32
C TYR A 5 -29.05 -3.51 -37.40
N SER A 6 -29.01 -4.79 -37.82
CA SER A 6 -28.43 -5.85 -36.98
C SER A 6 -26.90 -5.79 -36.89
N LYS A 7 -26.22 -5.29 -37.93
CA LYS A 7 -24.76 -5.12 -37.96
C LYS A 7 -24.30 -3.95 -37.08
N GLY A 8 -25.07 -2.85 -37.06
CA GLY A 8 -24.80 -1.69 -36.21
C GLY A 8 -24.96 -2.00 -34.71
N ILE A 9 -25.98 -2.78 -34.34
CA ILE A 9 -26.20 -3.21 -32.95
C ILE A 9 -25.09 -4.16 -32.48
N SER A 10 -24.66 -5.10 -33.34
CA SER A 10 -23.54 -5.99 -33.03
C SER A 10 -22.22 -5.23 -32.82
N LEU A 11 -21.96 -4.22 -33.67
CA LEU A 11 -20.75 -3.39 -33.54
C LEU A 11 -20.77 -2.54 -32.27
N LEU A 12 -21.94 -2.01 -31.88
CA LEU A 12 -22.12 -1.25 -30.64
C LEU A 12 -21.88 -2.13 -29.40
N LEU A 13 -22.37 -3.37 -29.40
CA LEU A 13 -22.15 -4.34 -28.32
C LEU A 13 -20.66 -4.66 -28.13
N VAL A 14 -19.92 -4.88 -29.23
CA VAL A 14 -18.46 -5.12 -29.17
C VAL A 14 -17.72 -3.91 -28.61
N LEU A 15 -18.12 -2.68 -28.97
CA LEU A 15 -17.49 -1.47 -28.47
C LEU A 15 -17.69 -1.26 -26.96
N VAL A 16 -18.87 -1.61 -26.43
CA VAL A 16 -19.17 -1.56 -24.99
C VAL A 16 -18.34 -2.59 -24.21
N PHE A 17 -18.11 -3.78 -24.77
CA PHE A 17 -17.24 -4.79 -24.16
C PHE A 17 -15.76 -4.37 -24.14
N LEU A 18 -15.28 -3.68 -25.18
CA LEU A 18 -13.89 -3.20 -25.25
C LEU A 18 -13.58 -2.09 -24.24
N LEU A 19 -14.57 -1.26 -23.89
CA LEU A 19 -14.41 -0.19 -22.90
C LEU A 19 -14.42 -0.71 -21.45
N SER A 20 -14.78 -1.97 -21.22
CA SER A 20 -14.89 -2.56 -19.88
C SER A 20 -13.57 -3.14 -19.34
N ILE A 21 -12.47 -3.07 -20.09
CA ILE A 21 -11.19 -3.72 -19.73
C ILE A 21 -10.18 -2.75 -19.08
N CYS A 22 -10.49 -1.46 -18.97
CA CYS A 22 -9.62 -0.52 -18.25
C CYS A 22 -9.92 -0.51 -16.75
N VAL A 23 -9.72 -1.65 -16.09
CA VAL A 23 -9.54 -1.69 -14.64
C VAL A 23 -8.03 -1.64 -14.40
N PRO A 24 -7.47 -0.60 -13.78
CA PRO A 24 -6.10 -0.66 -13.31
C PRO A 24 -6.02 -1.83 -12.33
N ALA A 25 -5.32 -2.88 -12.73
CA ALA A 25 -5.00 -4.03 -11.90
C ALA A 25 -4.05 -3.57 -10.78
N SER A 26 -4.62 -2.94 -9.76
CA SER A 26 -4.00 -2.83 -8.45
C SER A 26 -4.16 -4.21 -7.83
N ALA A 27 -3.37 -5.18 -8.32
CA ALA A 27 -3.30 -6.50 -7.74
C ALA A 27 -2.62 -6.39 -6.39
N THR A 28 -3.36 -5.95 -5.37
CA THR A 28 -3.01 -6.26 -3.99
C THR A 28 -3.18 -7.76 -3.84
N MET A 29 -2.09 -8.51 -4.05
CA MET A 29 -1.99 -9.91 -3.67
C MET A 29 -2.08 -9.99 -2.14
N ILE A 30 -3.30 -9.94 -1.61
CA ILE A 30 -3.55 -10.36 -0.25
C ILE A 30 -3.46 -11.89 -0.29
N SER A 31 -2.27 -12.41 0.03
CA SER A 31 -2.08 -13.83 0.23
C SER A 31 -2.97 -14.26 1.41
N THR A 32 -4.13 -14.89 1.14
CA THR A 32 -5.07 -15.41 2.15
C THR A 32 -4.55 -16.66 2.86
N ARG A 33 -3.23 -16.78 3.02
CA ARG A 33 -2.65 -17.74 3.97
C ARG A 33 -2.84 -17.13 5.36
N ALA A 34 -3.72 -17.72 6.16
CA ALA A 34 -3.85 -17.39 7.57
C ALA A 34 -2.45 -17.42 8.19
N SER A 35 -1.99 -16.28 8.72
CA SER A 35 -0.69 -16.21 9.38
C SER A 35 -0.83 -16.74 10.80
N ASN A 36 0.18 -17.48 11.26
CA ASN A 36 0.24 -17.91 12.66
C ASN A 36 0.45 -16.72 13.61
N TYR A 37 1.00 -15.61 13.11
CA TYR A 37 1.42 -14.45 13.90
C TYR A 37 0.58 -13.21 13.57
N LEU A 38 0.32 -12.90 12.31
CA LEU A 38 -0.31 -11.66 11.86
C LEU A 38 -1.81 -11.82 11.58
N ASN A 39 -2.65 -11.14 12.36
CA ASN A 39 -4.10 -11.14 12.15
C ASN A 39 -4.52 -10.05 11.17
N LYS A 40 -4.11 -8.80 11.42
CA LYS A 40 -4.44 -7.65 10.59
C LYS A 40 -3.26 -6.70 10.53
N TYR A 41 -3.11 -6.01 9.41
CA TYR A 41 -2.14 -4.95 9.24
C TYR A 41 -2.65 -3.93 8.24
N ASP A 42 -2.26 -2.68 8.41
CA ASP A 42 -2.65 -1.58 7.54
C ASP A 42 -1.59 -0.48 7.53
N GLY A 43 -1.63 0.36 6.49
CA GLY A 43 -0.70 1.44 6.26
C GLY A 43 -1.34 2.59 5.49
N VAL A 44 -1.13 3.81 5.97
CA VAL A 44 -1.75 5.02 5.39
C VAL A 44 -0.72 6.14 5.27
N VAL A 45 -0.72 6.82 4.13
CA VAL A 45 0.03 8.06 3.92
C VAL A 45 -0.93 9.24 4.00
N THR A 46 -0.61 10.21 4.84
CA THR A 46 -1.39 11.44 5.04
C THR A 46 -0.51 12.66 4.85
N ARG A 47 -1.12 13.78 4.45
CA ARG A 47 -0.42 15.07 4.27
C ARG A 47 -0.43 15.82 5.60
N GLU A 48 0.74 16.25 6.06
CA GLU A 48 0.88 17.15 7.21
C GLU A 48 1.02 18.63 6.78
N GLY A 49 1.47 18.88 5.54
CA GLY A 49 1.65 20.21 4.98
C GLY A 49 3.13 20.55 4.74
N GLY A 50 3.39 21.61 3.97
CA GLY A 50 4.77 22.04 3.65
C GLY A 50 5.60 21.03 2.84
N GLY A 51 4.96 20.03 2.21
CA GLY A 51 5.66 18.91 1.56
C GLY A 51 5.95 17.73 2.49
N THR A 52 5.56 17.80 3.76
CA THR A 52 5.69 16.69 4.71
C THR A 52 4.51 15.74 4.60
N ILE A 53 4.84 14.44 4.56
CA ILE A 53 3.86 13.35 4.68
C ILE A 53 4.11 12.56 5.96
N LYS A 54 3.04 12.03 6.52
CA LYS A 54 3.04 11.10 7.64
C LYS A 54 2.63 9.72 7.14
N ILE A 55 3.52 8.74 7.34
CA ILE A 55 3.28 7.33 7.03
C ILE A 55 2.96 6.62 8.34
N SER A 56 1.69 6.26 8.54
CA SER A 56 1.22 5.54 9.72
C SER A 56 1.02 4.07 9.40
N PHE A 57 1.27 3.20 10.37
CA PHE A 57 1.04 1.77 10.24
C PHE A 57 0.36 1.20 11.48
N THR A 58 -0.26 0.04 11.32
CA THR A 58 -0.79 -0.76 12.42
C THR A 58 -0.58 -2.23 12.11
N VAL A 59 -0.17 -3.00 13.10
CA VAL A 59 0.07 -4.44 13.03
C VAL A 59 -0.60 -5.08 14.24
N ILE A 60 -1.52 -6.02 13.99
CA ILE A 60 -2.29 -6.73 15.00
C ILE A 60 -1.93 -8.22 14.90
N GLY A 61 -1.47 -8.77 16.02
CA GLY A 61 -1.16 -10.18 16.14
C GLY A 61 -2.38 -11.07 16.30
N THR A 62 -2.20 -12.37 16.11
CA THR A 62 -3.17 -13.40 16.52
C THR A 62 -3.13 -13.67 18.03
N ARG A 63 -2.03 -13.27 18.67
CA ARG A 63 -1.68 -13.43 20.09
C ARG A 63 -0.64 -12.36 20.46
N VAL A 64 -0.18 -12.35 21.71
CA VAL A 64 1.02 -11.60 22.10
C VAL A 64 2.24 -12.20 21.39
N ILE A 65 2.99 -11.37 20.67
CA ILE A 65 4.15 -11.75 19.86
C ILE A 65 5.41 -11.15 20.47
N ASP A 66 6.48 -11.93 20.54
CA ASP A 66 7.75 -11.50 21.14
C ASP A 66 8.37 -10.30 20.41
N GLU A 67 8.30 -10.27 19.07
CA GLU A 67 8.67 -9.11 18.27
C GLU A 67 7.63 -8.83 17.19
N ILE A 68 7.08 -7.62 17.17
CA ILE A 68 6.00 -7.21 16.27
C ILE A 68 6.22 -5.78 15.78
N GLY A 69 5.92 -5.53 14.51
CA GLY A 69 5.92 -4.18 13.95
C GLY A 69 6.23 -4.16 12.47
N VAL A 70 7.06 -3.19 12.06
CA VAL A 70 7.48 -2.95 10.69
C VAL A 70 8.98 -3.08 10.58
N SER A 71 9.46 -3.96 9.70
CA SER A 71 10.89 -4.12 9.47
C SER A 71 11.42 -3.05 8.52
N GLN A 72 10.59 -2.61 7.57
CA GLN A 72 10.98 -1.64 6.55
C GLN A 72 9.80 -0.78 6.08
N ILE A 73 10.05 0.51 5.87
CA ILE A 73 9.18 1.43 5.12
C ILE A 73 10.01 2.04 3.99
N VAL A 74 9.61 1.79 2.74
CA VAL A 74 10.17 2.44 1.56
C VAL A 74 9.20 3.52 1.09
N VAL A 75 9.61 4.78 1.20
CA VAL A 75 8.86 5.91 0.65
C VAL A 75 9.20 6.04 -0.82
N GLU A 76 8.17 6.09 -1.65
CA GLU A 76 8.30 6.23 -3.10
C GLU A 76 7.62 7.51 -3.58
N LYS A 77 8.32 8.26 -4.43
CA LYS A 77 7.79 9.44 -5.12
C LYS A 77 7.30 9.04 -6.50
N GLN A 78 6.17 9.58 -6.93
CA GLN A 78 5.70 9.42 -8.29
C GLN A 78 6.55 10.26 -9.25
N ASP A 79 7.06 9.61 -10.30
CA ASP A 79 7.76 10.24 -11.41
C ASP A 79 7.18 9.72 -12.73
N GLY A 80 6.30 10.52 -13.35
CA GLY A 80 5.45 10.08 -14.46
C GLY A 80 4.58 8.88 -14.07
N ASN A 81 4.82 7.74 -14.74
CA ASN A 81 4.13 6.47 -14.48
C ASN A 81 4.90 5.54 -13.54
N TYR A 82 6.05 5.98 -13.02
CA TYR A 82 6.93 5.18 -12.18
C TYR A 82 6.89 5.64 -10.72
N TRP A 83 7.25 4.71 -9.85
CA TRP A 83 7.44 4.97 -8.42
C TRP A 83 8.91 4.81 -8.11
N VAL A 84 9.52 5.90 -7.66
CA VAL A 84 10.96 5.97 -7.41
C VAL A 84 11.20 5.98 -5.90
N PRO A 85 11.94 5.01 -5.34
CA PRO A 85 12.30 5.01 -3.92
C PRO A 85 13.13 6.25 -3.58
N VAL A 86 12.69 7.02 -2.58
CA VAL A 86 13.36 8.26 -2.13
C VAL A 86 13.86 8.17 -0.70
N LYS A 87 13.33 7.26 0.12
CA LYS A 87 13.76 7.04 1.51
C LYS A 87 13.40 5.63 1.98
N THR A 88 14.29 5.04 2.77
CA THR A 88 14.02 3.79 3.49
C THR A 88 14.23 4.00 4.99
N TYR A 89 13.24 3.59 5.78
CA TYR A 89 13.32 3.43 7.23
C TYR A 89 13.37 1.93 7.55
N ASN A 90 14.15 1.52 8.54
CA ASN A 90 14.22 0.13 8.98
C ASN A 90 14.29 0.03 10.50
N ASN A 91 13.73 -1.03 11.07
CA ASN A 91 13.63 -1.18 12.52
C ASN A 91 14.98 -1.17 13.26
N THR A 92 16.08 -1.56 12.60
CA THR A 92 17.42 -1.51 13.19
C THR A 92 17.90 -0.08 13.44
N LYS A 93 17.59 0.84 12.52
CA LYS A 93 17.97 2.27 12.63
C LYS A 93 16.86 3.14 13.22
N ASN A 94 15.63 2.64 13.16
CA ASN A 94 14.39 3.27 13.60
C ASN A 94 13.70 2.29 14.56
N PRO A 95 14.18 2.15 15.81
CA PRO A 95 13.64 1.19 16.76
C PRO A 95 12.16 1.44 17.08
N GLU A 96 11.64 2.64 16.80
CA GLU A 96 10.22 2.99 16.90
C GLU A 96 9.32 2.27 15.86
N LEU A 97 9.89 1.54 14.91
CA LEU A 97 9.11 0.77 13.94
C LEU A 97 8.64 -0.58 14.47
N SER A 98 9.22 -1.08 15.55
CA SER A 98 8.81 -2.34 16.17
C SER A 98 8.82 -2.25 17.69
N THR A 99 8.16 -3.21 18.32
CA THR A 99 8.14 -3.38 19.77
C THR A 99 8.24 -4.86 20.10
N THR A 100 8.37 -5.17 21.39
CA THR A 100 8.44 -6.53 21.89
C THR A 100 7.30 -6.87 22.82
N ASN A 101 6.95 -8.16 22.87
CA ASN A 101 5.95 -8.73 23.77
C ASN A 101 4.61 -7.98 23.77
N ASP A 102 4.06 -7.76 22.57
CA ASP A 102 2.81 -7.02 22.38
C ASP A 102 1.83 -7.78 21.48
N TYR A 103 0.54 -7.55 21.69
CA TYR A 103 -0.53 -8.05 20.85
C TYR A 103 -0.75 -7.16 19.61
N SER A 104 -0.55 -5.85 19.73
CA SER A 104 -0.82 -4.90 18.66
C SER A 104 0.14 -3.72 18.75
N TYR A 105 0.66 -3.29 17.60
CA TYR A 105 1.55 -2.14 17.54
C TYR A 105 1.17 -1.19 16.41
N ALA A 106 1.14 0.10 16.72
CA ALA A 106 0.85 1.15 15.76
C ALA A 106 1.78 2.32 16.01
N ASN A 107 2.39 2.83 14.94
CA ASN A 107 3.23 4.00 15.00
C ASN A 107 3.27 4.70 13.64
N TYR A 108 4.11 5.72 13.50
CA TYR A 108 4.29 6.46 12.26
C TYR A 108 5.72 6.95 12.09
N VAL A 109 6.06 7.29 10.85
CA VAL A 109 7.25 8.08 10.50
C VAL A 109 6.85 9.31 9.70
N LEU A 110 7.66 10.37 9.82
CA LEU A 110 7.52 11.57 9.02
C LEU A 110 8.59 11.59 7.93
N TYR A 111 8.18 11.94 6.72
CA TYR A 111 9.08 12.20 5.60
C TYR A 111 8.85 13.62 5.09
N ASN A 112 9.91 14.41 5.09
CA ASN A 112 9.93 15.76 4.54
C ASN A 112 10.22 15.64 3.03
N GLY A 113 9.16 15.67 2.23
CA GLY A 113 9.23 15.62 0.79
C GLY A 113 9.14 17.02 0.16
N GLU A 114 8.76 17.03 -1.11
CA GLU A 114 8.54 18.22 -1.91
C GLU A 114 7.05 18.56 -1.94
N ALA A 115 6.72 19.83 -1.70
CA ALA A 115 5.34 20.29 -1.78
C ALA A 115 4.75 20.06 -3.18
N GLY A 116 3.57 19.43 -3.24
CA GLY A 116 2.90 19.12 -4.49
C GLY A 116 3.34 17.82 -5.16
N ALA A 117 4.41 17.17 -4.70
CA ALA A 117 4.77 15.83 -5.15
C ALA A 117 3.80 14.77 -4.58
N VAL A 118 3.67 13.64 -5.27
CA VAL A 118 2.80 12.52 -4.87
C VAL A 118 3.68 11.39 -4.35
N TYR A 119 3.31 10.86 -3.20
CA TYR A 119 4.04 9.80 -2.52
C TYR A 119 3.16 8.62 -2.17
N ARG A 120 3.74 7.43 -2.10
CA ARG A 120 3.17 6.24 -1.46
C ARG A 120 4.25 5.56 -0.62
N ALA A 121 3.88 4.56 0.16
CA ALA A 121 4.83 3.75 0.90
C ALA A 121 4.64 2.26 0.63
N GLU A 122 5.75 1.55 0.51
CA GLU A 122 5.80 0.09 0.66
C GLU A 122 6.23 -0.23 2.09
N ILE A 123 5.38 -0.95 2.82
CA ILE A 123 5.54 -1.23 4.26
C ILE A 123 5.64 -2.73 4.43
N THR A 124 6.77 -3.20 4.96
CA THR A 124 7.00 -4.60 5.31
C THR A 124 6.74 -4.78 6.80
N VAL A 125 5.57 -5.32 7.14
CA VAL A 125 5.18 -5.67 8.51
C VAL A 125 5.70 -7.05 8.88
N PHE A 126 5.87 -7.31 10.17
CA PHE A 126 6.28 -8.60 10.68
C PHE A 126 5.73 -8.92 12.07
N GLY A 127 5.68 -10.22 12.35
CA GLY A 127 5.48 -10.78 13.69
C GLY A 127 6.37 -12.02 13.82
N ASN A 128 7.39 -11.96 14.67
CA ASN A 128 8.48 -12.93 14.75
C ASN A 128 9.05 -13.25 13.35
N THR A 129 8.77 -14.45 12.83
CA THR A 129 9.31 -14.95 11.57
C THR A 129 8.36 -14.78 10.37
N ASP A 130 7.14 -14.25 10.56
CA ASP A 130 6.20 -13.99 9.47
C ASP A 130 6.28 -12.53 9.02
N TYR A 131 6.41 -12.33 7.71
CA TYR A 131 6.56 -11.03 7.06
C TYR A 131 5.51 -10.85 5.97
N ARG A 132 4.95 -9.64 5.86
CA ARG A 132 4.02 -9.24 4.79
C ARG A 132 4.38 -7.85 4.31
N THR A 133 4.21 -7.63 3.01
CA THR A 133 4.44 -6.31 2.41
C THR A 133 3.14 -5.78 1.86
N ILE A 134 2.82 -4.54 2.21
CA ILE A 134 1.67 -3.80 1.68
C ILE A 134 2.13 -2.51 1.03
N THR A 135 1.40 -2.07 0.02
CA THR A 135 1.61 -0.76 -0.60
C THR A 135 0.41 0.12 -0.26
N THR A 136 0.67 1.31 0.27
CA THR A 136 -0.38 2.26 0.61
C THR A 136 -0.99 2.88 -0.65
N SER A 137 -2.19 3.45 -0.52
CA SER A 137 -2.63 4.47 -1.47
C SER A 137 -1.64 5.64 -1.48
N SER A 138 -1.61 6.37 -2.60
CA SER A 138 -0.76 7.54 -2.72
C SER A 138 -1.44 8.81 -2.22
N GLN A 139 -0.64 9.78 -1.81
CA GLN A 139 -1.08 11.07 -1.29
C GLN A 139 -0.18 12.19 -1.80
N ARG A 140 -0.78 13.35 -2.13
CA ARG A 140 -0.04 14.55 -2.49
C ARG A 140 0.42 15.29 -1.22
N ALA A 141 1.73 15.55 -1.13
CA ALA A 141 2.39 16.21 -0.01
C ALA A 141 2.20 17.72 0.02
#